data_AF-F9ERP7-F1
#
_entry.id   AF-F9ERP7-F1
#
_cell.length_a   1.000
_cell.length_b   1.000
_cell.length_c   1.000
_cell.angle_alpha   90.00
_cell.angle_beta   90.00
_cell.angle_gamma   90.00
#
_symmetry.space_group_name_H-M   'P 1'
#
loop_
_entity.id
_entity.type
_entity.pdbx_description
1 polymer ?
#
loop_
_entity_poly.entity_id
_entity_poly.type
_entity_poly.pdbx_seq_one_letter_code
_entity_poly.pdbx_strand_id
1 'polypeptide(L)'
;TNSEGKSEESLLEEYRKLEDIDNQINKGFEKVNIGLLYDVNSILKKGVTLFDDTIEEFIIDDEHIFEEIKILLEETGKKDFIKKLRKYFKDEDIFEYYNINSQIERALDRKVYLDSGAYIIIEKTEALISIDVNTGQNIGNKTSQELIFQTNLEATKEIARQIKLRNLAGIIIVDFIDMKKFSDRKRVLEEFKKYLSVDRAEINSVEYTNLGLIQFTRKRQGKELAFYYKEKCQYCEGTGYFLSKDRIILNLLEDLNSQIKSQDIKKIVIRAKKDIIKELNKYIDNN
;
A
#
# COMPACT_ATOMS: atom_id res chain seq x y z
N THR A 1 -5.66 15.69 24.94
CA THR A 1 -4.59 15.98 23.96
C THR A 1 -5.14 16.60 22.69
N ASN A 2 -6.23 16.09 22.10
CA ASN A 2 -6.84 16.70 20.89
C ASN A 2 -7.93 17.77 21.16
N SER A 3 -8.21 18.07 22.43
CA SER A 3 -9.23 19.02 22.87
C SER A 3 -8.71 20.46 23.00
N GLU A 4 -7.41 20.68 22.86
CA GLU A 4 -6.80 22.00 22.95
C GLU A 4 -7.31 22.90 21.82
N GLY A 5 -7.84 24.08 22.18
CA GLY A 5 -8.39 25.05 21.23
C GLY A 5 -9.79 24.75 20.69
N LYS A 6 -10.48 23.71 21.19
CA LYS A 6 -11.89 23.44 20.83
C LYS A 6 -12.85 24.29 21.67
N SER A 7 -13.95 24.73 21.06
CA SER A 7 -15.02 25.47 21.76
C SER A 7 -15.82 24.55 22.68
N GLU A 8 -16.41 25.13 23.72
CA GLU A 8 -17.30 24.42 24.65
C GLU A 8 -18.50 23.79 23.91
N GLU A 9 -19.04 24.50 22.92
CA GLU A 9 -20.13 24.02 22.06
C GLU A 9 -19.74 22.76 21.29
N SER A 10 -18.53 22.75 20.70
CA SER A 10 -18.02 21.57 19.98
C SER A 10 -17.85 20.38 20.92
N LEU A 11 -17.40 20.61 22.15
CA LEU A 11 -17.23 19.55 23.15
C LEU A 11 -18.58 19.02 23.65
N LEU A 12 -19.56 19.90 23.85
CA LEU A 12 -20.94 19.52 24.20
C LEU A 12 -21.61 18.70 23.10
N GLU A 13 -21.40 19.05 21.83
CA GLU A 13 -21.93 18.29 20.70
C GLU A 13 -21.30 16.90 20.60
N GLU A 14 -19.98 16.80 20.83
CA GLU A 14 -19.28 15.51 20.90
C GLU A 14 -19.77 14.67 22.08
N TYR A 15 -19.95 15.27 23.25
CA TYR A 15 -20.49 14.59 24.44
C TYR A 15 -21.89 14.01 24.18
N ARG A 16 -22.80 14.80 23.59
CA ARG A 16 -24.16 14.32 23.25
C ARG A 16 -24.14 13.13 22.31
N LYS A 17 -23.26 13.13 21.30
CA LYS A 17 -23.08 11.99 20.38
C LYS A 17 -22.61 10.74 21.12
N LEU A 18 -21.72 10.89 22.11
CA LEU A 18 -21.27 9.77 22.94
C LEU A 18 -22.38 9.25 23.86
N GLU A 19 -23.19 10.13 24.44
CA GLU A 19 -24.35 9.77 25.26
C GLU A 19 -25.41 8.99 24.45
N ASP A 20 -25.68 9.40 23.21
CA ASP A 20 -26.57 8.65 22.31
C ASP A 20 -26.05 7.23 22.01
N ILE A 21 -24.73 7.09 21.79
CA ILE A 21 -24.10 5.78 21.58
C ILE A 21 -24.25 4.90 22.83
N ASP A 22 -24.00 5.44 24.02
CA ASP A 22 -24.14 4.72 25.29
C ASP A 22 -25.58 4.24 25.50
N ASN A 23 -26.56 5.12 25.25
CA ASN A 23 -27.97 4.78 25.31
C ASN A 23 -28.38 3.66 24.33
N GLN A 24 -27.82 3.66 23.12
CA GLN A 24 -28.04 2.58 22.15
C GLN A 24 -27.45 1.25 22.62
N ILE A 25 -26.22 1.27 23.15
CA ILE A 25 -25.55 0.09 23.70
C ILE A 25 -26.35 -0.50 24.85
N ASN A 26 -26.79 0.32 25.80
CA ASN A 26 -27.58 -0.13 26.95
C ASN A 26 -28.91 -0.75 26.54
N LYS A 27 -29.63 -0.14 25.58
CA LYS A 27 -30.86 -0.72 25.01
C LYS A 27 -30.62 -2.04 24.29
N GLY A 28 -29.48 -2.16 23.59
CA GLY A 28 -29.08 -3.41 22.93
C GLY A 28 -28.74 -4.50 23.94
N PHE A 29 -28.02 -4.15 25.02
CA PHE A 29 -27.64 -5.05 26.10
C PHE A 29 -28.86 -5.68 26.79
N GLU A 30 -29.92 -4.91 27.03
CA GLU A 30 -31.17 -5.44 27.62
C GLU A 30 -31.88 -6.47 26.73
N LYS A 31 -31.66 -6.42 25.40
CA LYS A 31 -32.40 -7.23 24.42
C LYS A 31 -31.59 -8.39 23.86
N VAL A 32 -30.26 -8.28 23.86
CA VAL A 32 -29.35 -9.21 23.17
C VAL A 32 -28.56 -9.98 24.22
N ASN A 33 -28.75 -11.30 24.27
CA ASN A 33 -28.05 -12.16 25.23
C ASN A 33 -26.54 -12.26 24.94
N ILE A 34 -26.17 -12.58 23.68
CA ILE A 34 -24.78 -12.59 23.20
C ILE A 34 -24.78 -12.02 21.77
N GLY A 35 -24.06 -10.92 21.54
CA GLY A 35 -23.97 -10.30 20.22
C GLY A 35 -23.12 -9.02 20.23
N LEU A 36 -22.84 -8.48 19.03
CA LEU A 36 -22.16 -7.20 18.85
C LEU A 36 -23.14 -6.06 19.12
N LEU A 37 -22.87 -5.24 20.14
CA LEU A 37 -23.71 -4.10 20.50
C LEU A 37 -23.31 -2.80 19.79
N TYR A 38 -22.01 -2.64 19.51
CA TYR A 38 -21.50 -1.48 18.80
C TYR A 38 -20.21 -1.81 18.07
N ASP A 39 -20.17 -1.51 16.76
CA ASP A 39 -18.98 -1.63 15.95
C ASP A 39 -18.30 -0.27 15.73
N VAL A 40 -17.18 -0.06 16.41
CA VAL A 40 -16.29 1.10 16.20
C VAL A 40 -15.56 0.98 14.84
N ASN A 41 -15.42 -0.23 14.32
CA ASN A 41 -14.65 -0.53 13.12
C ASN A 41 -15.48 -0.61 11.84
N SER A 42 -16.79 -0.35 11.92
CA SER A 42 -17.70 -0.40 10.78
C SER A 42 -17.11 0.36 9.58
N ILE A 43 -16.90 -0.38 8.49
CA ILE A 43 -16.38 0.16 7.25
C ILE A 43 -17.35 1.18 6.65
N LEU A 44 -18.66 1.01 6.89
CA LEU A 44 -19.71 1.91 6.43
C LEU A 44 -19.65 3.25 7.17
N LYS A 45 -19.53 3.22 8.51
CA LYS A 45 -19.33 4.44 9.31
C LYS A 45 -18.08 5.20 8.87
N LYS A 46 -16.96 4.47 8.69
CA LYS A 46 -15.72 5.06 8.17
C LYS A 46 -15.93 5.60 6.75
N GLY A 47 -16.61 4.88 5.87
CA GLY A 47 -16.96 5.29 4.52
C GLY A 47 -17.73 6.61 4.49
N VAL A 48 -18.75 6.78 5.35
CA VAL A 48 -19.53 8.02 5.48
C VAL A 48 -18.68 9.22 5.91
N THR A 49 -17.63 9.01 6.71
CA THR A 49 -16.67 10.10 7.02
C THR A 49 -15.90 10.57 5.79
N LEU A 50 -15.77 9.73 4.77
CA LEU A 50 -15.07 10.08 3.52
C LEU A 50 -15.90 10.98 2.61
N PHE A 51 -17.19 11.16 2.87
CA PHE A 51 -18.07 12.02 2.08
C PHE A 51 -17.74 13.49 2.30
N ASP A 52 -17.38 14.14 1.20
CA ASP A 52 -17.16 15.56 1.09
C ASP A 52 -17.79 16.09 -0.20
N ASP A 53 -17.87 17.41 -0.34
CA ASP A 53 -18.56 18.06 -1.46
C ASP A 53 -17.92 17.79 -2.82
N THR A 54 -16.67 17.34 -2.85
CA THR A 54 -15.95 17.02 -4.09
C THR A 54 -16.42 15.71 -4.72
N ILE A 55 -17.10 14.85 -3.95
CA ILE A 55 -17.69 13.61 -4.46
C ILE A 55 -18.97 13.95 -5.22
N GLU A 56 -19.06 13.51 -6.48
CA GLU A 56 -20.26 13.70 -7.31
C GLU A 56 -21.29 12.61 -7.07
N GLU A 57 -20.86 11.35 -7.06
CA GLU A 57 -21.70 10.18 -6.88
C GLU A 57 -21.05 9.15 -5.96
N PHE A 58 -21.87 8.44 -5.20
CA PHE A 58 -21.46 7.29 -4.40
C PHE A 58 -22.30 6.09 -4.80
N ILE A 59 -21.64 5.12 -5.42
CA ILE A 59 -22.29 4.03 -6.12
C ILE A 59 -22.16 2.76 -5.26
N ILE A 60 -23.28 2.09 -5.03
CA ILE A 60 -23.38 0.91 -4.17
C ILE A 60 -24.09 -0.20 -4.94
N ASP A 61 -23.50 -1.39 -4.96
CA ASP A 61 -23.99 -2.60 -5.62
C ASP A 61 -24.81 -3.53 -4.72
N ASP A 62 -24.81 -3.30 -3.41
CA ASP A 62 -25.63 -4.03 -2.44
C ASP A 62 -26.79 -3.16 -1.89
N GLU A 63 -28.01 -3.68 -2.00
CA GLU A 63 -29.24 -3.00 -1.59
C GLU A 63 -29.31 -2.76 -0.07
N HIS A 64 -28.82 -3.70 0.73
CA HIS A 64 -28.83 -3.57 2.19
C HIS A 64 -27.84 -2.50 2.65
N ILE A 65 -26.63 -2.50 2.09
CA ILE A 65 -25.61 -1.48 2.35
C ILE A 65 -26.08 -0.10 1.90
N PHE A 66 -26.83 -0.01 0.79
CA PHE A 66 -27.38 1.26 0.31
C PHE A 66 -28.30 1.90 1.35
N GLU A 67 -29.28 1.14 1.87
CA GLU A 67 -30.20 1.66 2.87
C GLU A 67 -29.50 1.95 4.21
N GLU A 68 -28.51 1.14 4.59
CA GLU A 68 -27.71 1.39 5.80
C GLU A 68 -26.90 2.71 5.70
N ILE A 69 -26.24 2.96 4.57
CA ILE A 69 -25.51 4.22 4.34
C ILE A 69 -26.44 5.42 4.34
N LYS A 70 -27.64 5.28 3.76
CA LYS A 70 -28.65 6.34 3.79
C LYS A 70 -29.06 6.69 5.23
N ILE A 71 -29.32 5.69 6.07
CA ILE A 71 -29.63 5.90 7.50
C ILE A 71 -28.45 6.60 8.19
N LEU A 72 -27.22 6.13 7.99
CA LEU A 72 -26.02 6.73 8.58
C LEU A 72 -25.82 8.20 8.15
N LEU A 73 -26.13 8.55 6.89
CA LEU A 73 -26.07 9.93 6.43
C LEU A 73 -27.14 10.82 7.10
N GLU A 74 -28.32 10.30 7.37
CA GLU A 74 -29.37 11.01 8.12
C GLU A 74 -28.95 11.24 9.57
N GLU A 75 -28.43 10.21 10.24
CA GLU A 75 -27.94 10.26 11.63
C GLU A 75 -26.75 11.21 11.80
N THR A 76 -25.86 11.27 10.82
CA THR A 76 -24.67 12.15 10.86
C THR A 76 -24.96 13.58 10.39
N GLY A 77 -26.21 13.92 10.09
CA GLY A 77 -26.61 15.25 9.63
C GLY A 77 -26.18 15.58 8.19
N LYS A 78 -25.72 14.59 7.44
CA LYS A 78 -25.20 14.69 6.06
C LYS A 78 -26.27 14.42 5.00
N LYS A 79 -27.51 14.89 5.22
CA LYS A 79 -28.66 14.58 4.37
C LYS A 79 -28.49 15.03 2.91
N ASP A 80 -27.75 16.11 2.67
CA ASP A 80 -27.47 16.59 1.31
C ASP A 80 -26.66 15.60 0.45
N PHE A 81 -25.98 14.63 1.06
CA PHE A 81 -25.26 13.59 0.35
C PHE A 81 -26.15 12.43 -0.11
N ILE A 82 -27.36 12.29 0.44
CA ILE A 82 -28.30 11.22 0.05
C ILE A 82 -28.64 11.31 -1.44
N LYS A 83 -28.76 12.53 -1.98
CA LYS A 83 -29.02 12.77 -3.42
C LYS A 83 -27.87 12.33 -4.33
N LYS A 84 -26.68 12.08 -3.77
CA LYS A 84 -25.49 11.59 -4.49
C LYS A 84 -25.37 10.07 -4.45
N LEU A 85 -26.17 9.38 -3.63
CA LEU A 85 -26.21 7.92 -3.63
C LEU A 85 -26.80 7.39 -4.95
N ARG A 86 -26.18 6.35 -5.50
CA ARG A 86 -26.62 5.64 -6.70
C ARG A 86 -26.58 4.14 -6.43
N LYS A 87 -27.63 3.43 -6.82
CA LYS A 87 -27.62 1.98 -6.85
C LYS A 87 -27.02 1.50 -8.16
N TYR A 88 -26.15 0.51 -8.09
CA TYR A 88 -25.57 -0.15 -9.25
C TYR A 88 -26.44 -1.36 -9.61
N PHE A 89 -26.89 -1.43 -10.86
CA PHE A 89 -27.87 -2.44 -11.31
C PHE A 89 -27.38 -3.28 -12.49
N LYS A 90 -26.11 -3.17 -12.86
CA LYS A 90 -25.56 -3.95 -13.98
C LYS A 90 -25.13 -5.32 -13.49
N ASP A 91 -25.12 -6.28 -14.41
CA ASP A 91 -24.69 -7.66 -14.13
C ASP A 91 -23.17 -7.80 -13.99
N GLU A 92 -22.40 -6.88 -14.59
CA GLU A 92 -20.94 -6.82 -14.47
C GLU A 92 -20.53 -6.37 -13.06
N ASP A 93 -19.41 -6.88 -12.54
CA ASP A 93 -18.88 -6.42 -11.25
C ASP A 93 -18.58 -4.90 -11.26
N ILE A 94 -18.94 -4.20 -10.19
CA ILE A 94 -18.80 -2.74 -10.13
C ILE A 94 -17.34 -2.29 -10.28
N PHE A 95 -16.38 -3.02 -9.70
CA PHE A 95 -14.96 -2.68 -9.82
C PHE A 95 -14.41 -3.00 -11.19
N GLU A 96 -14.90 -4.06 -11.85
CA GLU A 96 -14.55 -4.36 -13.23
C GLU A 96 -15.07 -3.28 -14.18
N TYR A 97 -16.34 -2.90 -14.05
CA TYR A 97 -16.98 -1.87 -14.87
C TYR A 97 -16.26 -0.51 -14.81
N TYR A 98 -15.78 -0.12 -13.62
CA TYR A 98 -15.00 1.11 -13.42
C TYR A 98 -13.48 0.91 -13.58
N ASN A 99 -13.03 -0.27 -13.98
CA ASN A 99 -11.63 -0.64 -14.17
C ASN A 99 -10.77 -0.39 -12.91
N ILE A 100 -11.34 -0.61 -11.72
CA ILE A 100 -10.68 -0.48 -10.42
C ILE A 100 -9.78 -1.68 -10.15
N ASN A 101 -10.19 -2.89 -10.57
CA ASN A 101 -9.41 -4.11 -10.39
C ASN A 101 -7.99 -4.00 -10.97
N SER A 102 -7.86 -3.51 -12.21
CA SER A 102 -6.55 -3.29 -12.83
C SER A 102 -5.70 -2.26 -12.07
N GLN A 103 -6.33 -1.26 -11.45
CA GLN A 103 -5.61 -0.28 -10.63
C GLN A 103 -5.15 -0.85 -9.30
N ILE A 104 -5.93 -1.75 -8.70
CA ILE A 104 -5.54 -2.49 -7.50
C ILE A 104 -4.33 -3.38 -7.83
N GLU A 105 -4.38 -4.15 -8.92
CA GLU A 105 -3.26 -4.98 -9.37
C GLU A 105 -1.99 -4.14 -9.61
N ARG A 106 -2.12 -3.04 -10.36
CA ARG A 106 -1.02 -2.09 -10.58
C ARG A 106 -0.49 -1.48 -9.27
N ALA A 107 -1.35 -1.26 -8.27
CA ALA A 107 -0.93 -0.79 -6.95
C ALA A 107 -0.25 -1.88 -6.12
N LEU A 108 -0.45 -3.16 -6.43
CA LEU A 108 0.25 -4.27 -5.79
C LEU A 108 1.63 -4.51 -6.43
N ASP A 109 1.86 -4.09 -7.67
CA ASP A 109 3.13 -4.30 -8.35
C ASP A 109 4.30 -3.53 -7.74
N ARG A 110 5.50 -4.12 -7.79
CA ARG A 110 6.75 -3.43 -7.39
C ARG A 110 7.09 -2.28 -8.35
N LYS A 111 6.75 -2.44 -9.63
CA LYS A 111 7.06 -1.51 -10.72
C LYS A 111 5.78 -0.88 -11.25
N VAL A 112 5.75 0.44 -11.34
CA VAL A 112 4.59 1.17 -11.87
C VAL A 112 5.02 2.05 -13.03
N TYR A 113 4.44 1.81 -14.21
CA TYR A 113 4.73 2.60 -15.41
C TYR A 113 4.02 3.96 -15.36
N LEU A 114 4.73 4.97 -15.84
CA LEU A 114 4.23 6.31 -16.10
C LEU A 114 3.74 6.40 -17.56
N ASP A 115 2.91 7.39 -17.87
CA ASP A 115 2.34 7.61 -19.21
C ASP A 115 3.45 7.92 -20.24
N SER A 116 4.54 8.55 -19.80
CA SER A 116 5.74 8.75 -20.62
C SER A 116 6.55 7.49 -20.94
N GLY A 117 6.20 6.34 -20.36
CA GLY A 117 6.96 5.08 -20.46
C GLY A 117 8.15 4.98 -19.49
N ALA A 118 8.43 6.04 -18.72
CA ALA A 118 9.21 5.95 -17.50
C ALA A 118 8.49 5.06 -16.46
N TYR A 119 9.15 4.76 -15.34
CA TYR A 119 8.53 3.96 -14.29
C TYR A 119 9.10 4.28 -12.92
N ILE A 120 8.31 4.02 -11.89
CA ILE A 120 8.74 4.06 -10.50
C ILE A 120 8.86 2.65 -9.93
N ILE A 121 9.85 2.44 -9.08
CA ILE A 121 10.04 1.22 -8.30
C ILE A 121 9.76 1.54 -6.84
N ILE A 122 8.84 0.80 -6.21
CA ILE A 122 8.47 1.00 -4.82
C ILE A 122 8.90 -0.22 -4.02
N GLU A 123 9.77 -0.01 -3.03
CA GLU A 123 10.29 -1.05 -2.16
C GLU A 123 10.11 -0.71 -0.70
N LYS A 124 9.54 -1.66 0.04
CA LYS A 124 9.39 -1.58 1.48
C LYS A 124 10.48 -2.41 2.14
N THR A 125 11.25 -1.78 3.01
CA THR A 125 12.20 -2.45 3.91
C THR A 125 11.59 -2.54 5.31
N GLU A 126 12.39 -3.02 6.28
CA GLU A 126 11.98 -3.08 7.68
C GLU A 126 11.73 -1.68 8.27
N ALA A 127 12.61 -0.71 7.97
CA ALA A 127 12.60 0.61 8.60
C ALA A 127 11.93 1.70 7.75
N LEU A 128 12.07 1.60 6.42
CA LEU A 128 11.67 2.67 5.50
C LEU A 128 11.14 2.14 4.17
N ILE A 129 10.53 3.05 3.42
CA ILE A 129 10.05 2.82 2.07
C ILE A 129 10.91 3.63 1.11
N SER A 130 11.50 2.95 0.12
CA SER A 130 12.27 3.57 -0.96
C SER A 130 11.42 3.61 -2.23
N ILE A 131 11.44 4.74 -2.92
CA ILE A 131 10.76 4.94 -4.20
C ILE A 131 11.77 5.52 -5.18
N ASP A 132 12.03 4.81 -6.28
CA ASP A 132 13.06 5.17 -7.26
C ASP A 132 12.41 5.47 -8.62
N VAL A 133 12.81 6.58 -9.26
CA VAL A 133 12.26 7.05 -10.55
C VAL A 133 13.25 6.74 -11.67
N ASN A 134 12.82 5.97 -12.66
CA ASN A 134 13.66 5.55 -13.77
C ASN A 134 13.12 6.00 -15.12
N THR A 135 14.03 6.29 -16.04
CA THR A 135 13.72 6.45 -17.46
C THR A 135 13.43 5.09 -18.12
N GLY A 136 12.47 5.06 -19.03
CA GLY A 136 12.16 3.86 -19.83
C GLY A 136 13.19 3.59 -20.94
N GLN A 137 13.19 2.37 -21.48
CA GLN A 137 14.16 1.93 -22.52
C GLN A 137 14.01 2.66 -23.87
N ASN A 138 12.88 3.31 -24.15
CA ASN A 138 12.58 3.91 -25.47
C ASN A 138 13.00 5.37 -25.62
N ILE A 139 13.77 5.91 -24.67
CA ILE A 139 14.29 7.27 -24.75
C ILE A 139 15.71 7.13 -25.29
N GLY A 140 15.93 7.48 -26.56
CA GLY A 140 17.21 7.29 -27.26
C GLY A 140 18.43 7.92 -26.56
N ASN A 141 19.62 7.79 -27.16
CA ASN A 141 20.95 8.04 -26.56
C ASN A 141 21.22 9.43 -25.90
N LYS A 142 20.25 10.34 -25.78
CA LYS A 142 20.32 11.57 -24.97
C LYS A 142 18.95 11.91 -24.38
N THR A 143 18.75 11.62 -23.08
CA THR A 143 17.62 12.19 -22.33
C THR A 143 17.93 13.67 -22.04
N SER A 144 17.13 14.60 -22.55
CA SER A 144 17.32 16.02 -22.28
C SER A 144 17.02 16.34 -20.80
N GLN A 145 17.62 17.40 -20.26
CA GLN A 145 17.31 17.86 -18.89
C GLN A 145 15.83 18.26 -18.76
N GLU A 146 15.23 18.76 -19.83
CA GLU A 146 13.79 19.07 -19.87
C GLU A 146 12.94 17.80 -19.76
N LEU A 147 13.31 16.72 -20.45
CA LEU A 147 12.60 15.45 -20.35
C LEU A 147 12.72 14.83 -18.96
N ILE A 148 13.91 14.91 -18.35
CA ILE A 148 14.12 14.49 -16.95
C ILE A 148 13.19 15.27 -16.01
N PHE A 149 13.15 16.59 -16.15
CA PHE A 149 12.29 17.44 -15.33
C PHE A 149 10.81 17.07 -15.49
N GLN A 150 10.32 16.88 -16.73
CA GLN A 150 8.94 16.45 -16.97
C GLN A 150 8.64 15.06 -16.40
N THR A 151 9.58 14.12 -16.55
CA THR A 151 9.44 12.76 -15.99
C THR A 151 9.34 12.80 -14.47
N ASN A 152 10.16 13.62 -13.80
CA ASN A 152 10.09 13.78 -12.36
C ASN A 152 8.77 14.42 -11.92
N LEU A 153 8.25 15.43 -12.64
CA LEU A 153 6.93 16.02 -12.35
C LEU A 153 5.80 15.00 -12.47
N GLU A 154 5.82 14.18 -13.53
CA GLU A 154 4.87 13.08 -13.70
C GLU A 154 4.98 12.07 -12.53
N ALA A 155 6.20 11.72 -12.16
CA ALA A 155 6.45 10.83 -11.03
C ALA A 155 5.92 11.41 -9.71
N THR A 156 6.01 12.72 -9.45
CA THR A 156 5.44 13.30 -8.21
C THR A 156 3.96 12.99 -8.03
N LYS A 157 3.18 13.09 -9.11
CA LYS A 157 1.74 12.81 -9.12
C LYS A 157 1.47 11.33 -8.88
N GLU A 158 2.17 10.44 -9.59
CA GLU A 158 1.95 9.01 -9.48
C GLU A 158 2.43 8.47 -8.12
N ILE A 159 3.55 8.96 -7.60
CA ILE A 159 4.06 8.56 -6.29
C ILE A 159 3.07 8.94 -5.18
N ALA A 160 2.57 10.18 -5.17
CA ALA A 160 1.55 10.60 -4.20
C ALA A 160 0.28 9.74 -4.29
N ARG A 161 -0.14 9.39 -5.52
CA ARG A 161 -1.27 8.49 -5.75
C ARG A 161 -1.01 7.08 -5.21
N GLN A 162 0.15 6.50 -5.48
CA GLN A 162 0.54 5.15 -5.04
C GLN A 162 0.69 5.05 -3.52
N ILE A 163 1.24 6.08 -2.87
CA ILE A 163 1.33 6.15 -1.40
C ILE A 163 -0.06 6.02 -0.78
N LYS A 164 -1.04 6.74 -1.32
CA LYS A 164 -2.42 6.72 -0.84
C LYS A 164 -3.11 5.38 -1.13
N LEU A 165 -3.01 4.87 -2.37
CA LEU A 165 -3.65 3.61 -2.77
C LEU A 165 -3.10 2.39 -2.02
N ARG A 166 -1.78 2.32 -1.84
CA ARG A 166 -1.13 1.25 -1.09
C ARG A 166 -1.22 1.44 0.42
N ASN A 167 -1.63 2.63 0.85
CA ASN A 167 -1.63 3.10 2.23
C ASN A 167 -0.26 2.95 2.90
N LEU A 168 0.78 3.42 2.22
CA LEU A 168 2.17 3.42 2.71
C LEU A 168 2.31 4.37 3.89
N ALA A 169 3.10 4.00 4.90
CA ALA A 169 3.28 4.80 6.10
C ALA A 169 4.65 4.55 6.75
N GLY A 170 5.09 5.51 7.57
CA GLY A 170 6.43 5.55 8.14
C GLY A 170 7.33 6.51 7.37
N ILE A 171 8.63 6.24 7.39
CA ILE A 171 9.64 7.01 6.64
C ILE A 171 9.56 6.63 5.17
N ILE A 172 9.40 7.62 4.30
CA ILE A 172 9.37 7.45 2.85
C ILE A 172 10.48 8.31 2.25
N ILE A 173 11.30 7.69 1.41
CA ILE A 173 12.40 8.32 0.69
C ILE A 173 12.14 8.14 -0.80
N VAL A 174 12.28 9.22 -1.56
CA VAL A 174 12.07 9.24 -3.00
C VAL A 174 13.36 9.70 -3.69
N ASP A 175 13.89 8.84 -4.55
CA ASP A 175 15.02 9.10 -5.42
C ASP A 175 14.50 9.52 -6.80
N PHE A 176 14.60 10.82 -7.10
CA PHE A 176 14.22 11.38 -8.39
C PHE A 176 15.44 11.39 -9.32
N ILE A 177 15.21 11.31 -10.62
CA ILE A 177 16.28 11.38 -11.61
C ILE A 177 17.06 12.69 -11.45
N ASP A 178 18.39 12.61 -11.47
CA ASP A 178 19.29 13.74 -11.27
C ASP A 178 19.00 14.93 -12.19
N MET A 179 18.64 16.06 -11.57
CA MET A 179 18.44 17.34 -12.25
C MET A 179 19.63 18.26 -12.01
N LYS A 180 20.15 18.90 -13.06
CA LYS A 180 21.27 19.86 -12.95
C LYS A 180 20.84 21.22 -12.41
N LYS A 181 19.63 21.68 -12.73
CA LYS A 181 19.15 23.00 -12.32
C LYS A 181 18.52 22.93 -10.93
N PHE A 182 18.97 23.80 -10.03
CA PHE A 182 18.37 23.94 -8.70
C PHE A 182 16.91 24.41 -8.77
N SER A 183 16.57 25.24 -9.76
CA SER A 183 15.18 25.67 -10.02
C SER A 183 14.25 24.49 -10.26
N ASP A 184 14.71 23.48 -10.99
CA ASP A 184 13.91 22.32 -11.39
C ASP A 184 13.66 21.43 -10.16
N ARG A 185 14.70 21.22 -9.34
CA ARG A 185 14.57 20.55 -8.03
C ARG A 185 13.52 21.23 -7.15
N LYS A 186 13.60 22.57 -7.03
CA LYS A 186 12.63 23.34 -6.23
C LYS A 186 11.19 23.16 -6.72
N ARG A 187 10.96 23.19 -8.04
CA ARG A 187 9.63 22.98 -8.63
C ARG A 187 9.11 21.57 -8.41
N VAL A 188 9.96 20.54 -8.53
CA VAL A 188 9.58 19.15 -8.21
C VAL A 188 9.13 19.01 -6.76
N LEU A 189 9.87 19.61 -5.81
CA LEU A 189 9.48 19.59 -4.40
C LEU A 189 8.15 20.32 -4.15
N GLU A 190 7.93 21.48 -4.77
CA GLU A 190 6.70 22.26 -4.63
C GLU A 190 5.48 21.50 -5.17
N GLU A 191 5.59 20.93 -6.37
CA GLU A 191 4.51 20.11 -6.95
C GLU A 191 4.26 18.83 -6.14
N PHE A 192 5.32 18.19 -5.64
CA PHE A 192 5.13 17.00 -4.81
C PHE A 192 4.42 17.33 -3.50
N LYS A 193 4.79 18.43 -2.83
CA LYS A 193 4.07 18.92 -1.63
C LYS A 193 2.59 19.16 -1.91
N LYS A 194 2.24 19.74 -3.07
CA LYS A 194 0.86 19.97 -3.48
C LYS A 194 0.08 18.68 -3.68
N TYR A 195 0.67 17.65 -4.29
CA TYR A 195 -0.01 16.35 -4.42
C TYR A 195 -0.15 15.64 -3.07
N LEU A 196 0.85 15.72 -2.20
CA LEU A 196 0.82 15.12 -0.87
C LEU A 196 -0.16 15.85 0.07
N SER A 197 -0.41 17.14 -0.09
CA SER A 197 -1.33 17.90 0.79
C SER A 197 -2.79 17.49 0.66
N VAL A 198 -3.14 16.70 -0.36
CA VAL A 198 -4.49 16.14 -0.54
C VAL A 198 -4.66 14.84 0.27
N ASP A 199 -3.58 14.27 0.80
CA ASP A 199 -3.65 13.08 1.65
C ASP A 199 -4.32 13.42 2.99
N ARG A 200 -5.20 12.53 3.46
CA ARG A 200 -5.89 12.66 4.75
C ARG A 200 -5.01 12.19 5.92
N ALA A 201 -3.97 11.41 5.64
CA ALA A 201 -2.96 11.08 6.63
C ALA A 201 -2.00 12.27 6.81
N GLU A 202 -1.62 12.50 8.07
CA GLU A 202 -0.66 13.53 8.43
C GLU A 202 0.71 13.23 7.78
N ILE A 203 1.22 14.20 7.02
CA ILE A 203 2.52 14.14 6.35
C ILE A 203 3.42 15.23 6.92
N ASN A 204 4.60 14.84 7.38
CA ASN A 204 5.55 15.74 8.04
C ASN A 204 6.92 15.71 7.34
N SER A 205 7.64 16.83 7.42
CA SER A 205 9.03 16.97 7.02
C SER A 205 9.32 16.65 5.53
N VAL A 206 8.50 17.16 4.61
CA VAL A 206 8.74 17.01 3.16
C VAL A 206 9.84 17.96 2.70
N GLU A 207 11.04 17.43 2.47
CA GLU A 207 12.22 18.21 2.08
C GLU A 207 13.26 17.37 1.35
N TYR A 208 14.22 18.05 0.71
CA TYR A 208 15.40 17.39 0.18
C TYR A 208 16.41 17.10 1.29
N THR A 209 16.99 15.91 1.24
CA THR A 209 18.17 15.52 2.01
C THR A 209 19.44 16.11 1.40
N ASN A 210 20.54 16.07 2.17
CA ASN A 210 21.87 16.44 1.67
C ASN A 210 22.36 15.53 0.52
N LEU A 211 21.77 14.34 0.37
CA LEU A 211 22.08 13.39 -0.70
C LEU A 211 21.26 13.63 -1.97
N GLY A 212 20.36 14.63 -1.99
CA GLY A 212 19.52 14.92 -3.16
C GLY A 212 18.23 14.11 -3.24
N LEU A 213 17.96 13.24 -2.27
CA LEU A 213 16.70 12.48 -2.14
C LEU A 213 15.63 13.35 -1.48
N ILE A 214 14.35 13.15 -1.81
CA ILE A 214 13.25 13.72 -1.01
C ILE A 214 12.89 12.75 0.11
N GLN A 215 12.80 13.24 1.34
CA GLN A 215 12.34 12.46 2.49
C GLN A 215 11.08 13.07 3.09
N PHE A 216 10.25 12.25 3.74
CA PHE A 216 9.16 12.67 4.60
C PHE A 216 8.66 11.50 5.46
N THR A 217 7.77 11.82 6.40
CA THR A 217 7.04 10.81 7.17
C THR A 217 5.55 10.92 6.90
N ARG A 218 4.88 9.77 6.81
CA ARG A 218 3.42 9.67 6.72
C ARG A 218 2.87 8.85 7.88
N LYS A 219 1.92 9.41 8.62
CA LYS A 219 1.29 8.75 9.77
C LYS A 219 0.54 7.49 9.33
N ARG A 220 0.68 6.41 10.09
CA ARG A 220 0.01 5.14 9.81
C ARG A 220 -1.49 5.25 10.08
N GLN A 221 -2.29 4.87 9.08
CA GLN A 221 -3.75 4.79 9.18
C GLN A 221 -4.22 3.40 8.76
N GLY A 222 -4.39 2.46 9.71
CA GLY A 222 -4.81 1.10 9.38
C GLY A 222 -3.72 0.26 8.71
N LYS A 223 -4.13 -0.73 7.91
CA LYS A 223 -3.24 -1.69 7.22
C LYS A 223 -3.01 -1.27 5.77
N GLU A 224 -1.85 -1.67 5.24
CA GLU A 224 -1.48 -1.47 3.84
C GLU A 224 -2.33 -2.34 2.91
N LEU A 225 -2.48 -1.93 1.65
CA LEU A 225 -3.24 -2.70 0.65
C LEU A 225 -2.73 -4.14 0.54
N ALA A 226 -1.40 -4.31 0.48
CA ALA A 226 -0.78 -5.63 0.35
C ALA A 226 -1.12 -6.60 1.50
N PHE A 227 -1.48 -6.09 2.70
CA PHE A 227 -1.89 -6.95 3.82
C PHE A 227 -3.16 -7.75 3.50
N TYR A 228 -4.07 -7.19 2.69
CA TYR A 228 -5.34 -7.83 2.34
C TYR A 228 -5.25 -8.71 1.10
N TYR A 229 -4.27 -8.47 0.23
CA TYR A 229 -4.15 -9.11 -1.09
C TYR A 229 -2.95 -10.04 -1.24
N LYS A 230 -2.00 -10.04 -0.29
CA LYS A 230 -0.77 -10.83 -0.38
C LYS A 230 -0.48 -11.58 0.90
N GLU A 231 0.07 -12.78 0.74
CA GLU A 231 0.65 -13.55 1.82
C GLU A 231 2.18 -13.64 1.66
N LYS A 232 2.88 -13.76 2.79
CA LYS A 232 4.34 -13.92 2.81
C LYS A 232 4.70 -15.26 2.16
N CYS A 233 5.63 -15.26 1.21
CA CYS A 233 6.10 -16.49 0.58
C CYS A 233 6.68 -17.44 1.64
N GLN A 234 6.17 -18.67 1.71
CA GLN A 234 6.61 -19.68 2.69
C GLN A 234 8.03 -20.21 2.45
N TYR A 235 8.58 -20.02 1.24
CA TYR A 235 9.90 -20.54 0.88
C TYR A 235 11.02 -19.55 1.14
N CYS A 236 10.84 -18.31 0.69
CA CYS A 236 11.87 -17.27 0.80
C CYS A 236 11.54 -16.26 1.91
N GLU A 237 10.44 -16.45 2.63
CA GLU A 237 9.98 -15.53 3.65
C GLU A 237 9.84 -14.08 3.14
N GLY A 238 9.43 -13.93 1.89
CA GLY A 238 9.26 -12.61 1.27
C GLY A 238 10.57 -11.92 0.88
N THR A 239 11.73 -12.57 1.02
CA THR A 239 13.02 -12.01 0.55
C THR A 239 13.11 -11.94 -0.97
N GLY A 240 12.34 -12.77 -1.69
CA GLY A 240 12.37 -12.83 -3.15
C GLY A 240 13.56 -13.59 -3.75
N TYR A 241 14.40 -14.21 -2.91
CA TYR A 241 15.58 -14.95 -3.37
C TYR A 241 15.54 -16.42 -2.92
N PHE A 242 16.11 -17.29 -3.75
CA PHE A 242 16.45 -18.67 -3.40
C PHE A 242 17.97 -18.81 -3.35
N LEU A 243 18.48 -19.75 -2.54
CA LEU A 243 19.88 -20.13 -2.64
C LEU A 243 20.21 -20.58 -4.07
N SER A 244 21.39 -20.21 -4.55
CA SER A 244 21.87 -20.69 -5.85
C SER A 244 22.04 -22.21 -5.81
N LYS A 245 21.91 -22.85 -6.98
CA LYS A 245 22.05 -24.31 -7.12
C LYS A 245 23.41 -24.80 -6.59
N ASP A 246 24.47 -24.06 -6.91
CA ASP A 246 25.82 -24.37 -6.46
C ASP A 246 25.93 -24.31 -4.94
N ARG A 247 25.33 -23.30 -4.28
CA ARG A 247 25.37 -23.21 -2.82
C ARG A 247 24.56 -24.33 -2.17
N ILE A 248 23.44 -24.73 -2.77
CA ILE A 248 22.65 -25.89 -2.30
C ILE A 248 23.50 -27.16 -2.37
N ILE A 249 24.23 -27.37 -3.47
CA ILE A 249 25.11 -28.53 -3.65
C ILE A 249 26.28 -28.51 -2.67
N LEU A 250 26.93 -27.36 -2.48
CA LEU A 250 28.03 -27.24 -1.52
C LEU A 250 27.58 -27.55 -0.09
N ASN A 251 26.44 -27.00 0.35
CA ASN A 251 25.88 -27.31 1.67
C ASN A 251 25.60 -28.81 1.83
N LEU A 252 25.08 -29.45 0.78
CA LEU A 252 24.83 -30.88 0.76
C LEU A 252 26.15 -31.68 0.88
N LEU A 253 27.18 -31.32 0.12
CA LEU A 253 28.49 -32.00 0.17
C LEU A 253 29.19 -31.81 1.53
N GLU A 254 29.09 -30.62 2.13
CA GLU A 254 29.59 -30.33 3.48
C GLU A 254 28.92 -31.21 4.54
N ASP A 255 27.58 -31.34 4.49
CA ASP A 255 26.81 -32.18 5.41
C ASP A 255 27.16 -33.67 5.23
N LEU A 256 27.24 -34.15 3.98
CA LEU A 256 27.64 -35.53 3.67
C LEU A 256 29.04 -35.85 4.22
N ASN A 257 30.01 -34.97 4.01
CA ASN A 257 31.37 -35.15 4.51
C ASN A 257 31.44 -35.21 6.04
N SER A 258 30.60 -34.44 6.74
CA SER A 258 30.48 -34.47 8.20
C SER A 258 29.91 -35.81 8.70
N GLN A 259 28.86 -36.30 8.04
CA GLN A 259 28.20 -37.54 8.41
C GLN A 259 29.07 -38.78 8.13
N ILE A 260 29.76 -38.82 6.98
CA ILE A 260 30.67 -39.93 6.62
C ILE A 260 31.83 -40.05 7.62
N LYS A 261 32.34 -38.93 8.15
CA LYS A 261 33.43 -38.95 9.15
C LYS A 261 32.99 -39.44 10.51
N SER A 262 31.70 -39.35 10.84
CA SER A 262 31.17 -39.63 12.18
C SER A 262 30.49 -40.99 12.29
N GLN A 263 30.18 -41.66 11.17
CA GLN A 263 29.45 -42.92 11.13
C GLN A 263 29.98 -43.86 10.05
N ASP A 264 29.86 -45.16 10.25
CA ASP A 264 30.22 -46.17 9.25
C ASP A 264 29.09 -46.35 8.22
N ILE A 265 28.95 -45.34 7.34
CA ILE A 265 27.84 -45.23 6.38
C ILE A 265 28.17 -45.97 5.07
N LYS A 266 27.38 -47.00 4.75
CA LYS A 266 27.55 -47.80 3.50
C LYS A 266 26.81 -47.25 2.28
N LYS A 267 25.74 -46.48 2.48
CA LYS A 267 24.91 -45.94 1.39
C LYS A 267 24.19 -44.67 1.82
N ILE A 268 24.23 -43.65 0.98
CA ILE A 268 23.48 -42.41 1.15
C ILE A 268 22.51 -42.24 -0.03
N VAL A 269 21.27 -41.89 0.27
CA VAL A 269 20.24 -41.62 -0.74
C VAL A 269 19.83 -40.16 -0.64
N ILE A 270 20.07 -39.41 -1.72
CA ILE A 270 19.77 -37.98 -1.80
C ILE A 270 18.48 -37.80 -2.60
N ARG A 271 17.50 -37.08 -2.04
CA ARG A 271 16.27 -36.69 -2.74
C ARG A 271 16.27 -35.17 -2.91
N ALA A 272 16.31 -34.71 -4.17
CA ALA A 272 16.31 -33.29 -4.50
C ALA A 272 15.49 -33.02 -5.77
N LYS A 273 15.25 -31.74 -6.09
CA LYS A 273 14.62 -31.34 -7.36
C LYS A 273 15.49 -31.77 -8.55
N LYS A 274 14.85 -32.05 -9.69
CA LYS A 274 15.50 -32.60 -10.89
C LYS A 274 16.69 -31.76 -11.37
N ASP A 275 16.58 -30.45 -11.25
CA ASP A 275 17.62 -29.50 -11.65
C ASP A 275 18.83 -29.51 -10.70
N ILE A 276 18.61 -29.70 -9.40
CA ILE A 276 19.69 -29.91 -8.41
C ILE A 276 20.38 -31.25 -8.66
N ILE A 277 19.63 -32.33 -8.93
CA ILE A 277 20.22 -33.65 -9.24
C ILE A 277 21.11 -33.57 -10.48
N LYS A 278 20.64 -32.91 -11.55
CA LYS A 278 21.41 -32.75 -12.78
C LYS A 278 22.74 -32.04 -12.54
N GLU A 279 22.73 -31.01 -11.69
CA GLU A 279 23.92 -30.24 -11.37
C GLU A 279 24.85 -31.00 -10.40
N LEU A 280 24.29 -31.70 -9.41
CA LEU A 280 25.02 -32.55 -8.48
C LEU A 280 25.79 -33.69 -9.17
N ASN A 281 25.19 -34.35 -10.17
CA ASN A 281 25.85 -35.44 -10.91
C ASN A 281 27.17 -34.99 -11.56
N LYS A 282 27.30 -33.72 -11.96
CA LYS A 282 28.56 -33.18 -12.50
C LYS A 282 29.72 -33.24 -11.49
N TYR A 283 29.41 -33.19 -10.19
CA TYR A 283 30.41 -33.25 -9.12
C TYR A 283 30.71 -34.68 -8.67
N ILE A 284 29.77 -35.60 -8.85
CA ILE A 284 29.89 -37.01 -8.47
C ILE A 284 30.62 -37.81 -9.57
N ASP A 285 30.36 -37.54 -10.84
CA ASP A 285 30.95 -38.28 -11.97
C ASP A 285 32.43 -37.91 -12.24
N ASN A 286 33.00 -36.95 -11.48
CA ASN A 286 34.36 -36.43 -11.66
C ASN A 286 35.36 -36.82 -10.54
N ASN A 287 34.97 -37.68 -9.60
CA ASN A 287 35.84 -38.25 -8.55
C ASN A 287 35.71 -39.77 -8.51
#